data_AF-A0A0M6YG90-F1
#
_entry.id   AF-A0A0M6YG90-F1
#
_cell.length_a   1.000
_cell.length_b   1.000
_cell.length_c   1.000
_cell.angle_alpha   90.00
_cell.angle_beta   90.00
_cell.angle_gamma   90.00
#
_symmetry.space_group_name_H-M   'P 1'
#
loop_
_entity.id
_entity.type
_entity.pdbx_description
1 polymer ?
#
loop_
_entity_poly.entity_id
_entity_poly.type
_entity_poly.pdbx_seq_one_letter_code
_entity_poly.pdbx_strand_id
1 'polypeptide(L)'
;MEEAALGWLLSSYGFTRYKGKATDGAHLKAPKGIDAARLEAIAAGEFLTRDLINTPASDMGPDELEQAARDLAATHGATLHVTEGDDLLTQNFPLIHAVGRAATRVPRLIDMTWGTDGPQVTLVGKGVCFDTGGLNLKPGASMGLMKKDMGGAATVLGLAHMIMATGSTLRLRVLIPAVENAVAGNAFRPGDILTARNGLTVEVNNTDAEGRLVLADALALADETPPDLMICMATLTGAARVAVGPDLAPFYTDDDALAMALAQAGKRVRDPLWRMPLHRPYDAMIEPGIADLDNAPSGGFAGSITAALFLDRFVRDTPLFAHFDIYGWNPTAAPARPKGGVGMAARAIFDALPKVLA
;
A
#
# COMPACT_ATOMS: atom_id res chain seq x y z
N MET A 1 -26.37 13.14 3.21
CA MET A 1 -26.02 13.56 4.58
C MET A 1 -24.74 12.91 5.06
N GLU A 2 -24.53 11.62 4.80
CA GLU A 2 -23.29 10.90 5.18
C GLU A 2 -22.01 11.58 4.68
N GLU A 3 -21.95 11.94 3.40
CA GLU A 3 -20.77 12.63 2.82
C GLU A 3 -20.43 13.94 3.56
N ALA A 4 -21.43 14.74 3.92
CA ALA A 4 -21.21 15.99 4.64
C ALA A 4 -20.76 15.73 6.10
N ALA A 5 -21.30 14.69 6.74
CA ALA A 5 -20.90 14.30 8.09
C ALA A 5 -19.46 13.74 8.10
N LEU A 6 -19.09 12.93 7.12
CA LEU A 6 -17.72 12.48 6.95
C LEU A 6 -16.78 13.65 6.64
N GLY A 7 -17.16 14.54 5.74
CA GLY A 7 -16.40 15.76 5.43
C GLY A 7 -16.12 16.61 6.68
N TRP A 8 -17.10 16.72 7.59
CA TRP A 8 -16.91 17.36 8.90
C TRP A 8 -15.84 16.65 9.73
N LEU A 9 -15.95 15.33 9.93
CA LEU A 9 -14.94 14.56 10.66
C LEU A 9 -13.55 14.73 10.03
N LEU A 10 -13.45 14.62 8.71
CA LEU A 10 -12.17 14.77 8.01
C LEU A 10 -11.58 16.19 8.10
N SER A 11 -12.42 17.21 8.30
CA SER A 11 -11.99 18.59 8.54
C SER A 11 -11.40 18.82 9.93
N SER A 12 -11.64 17.93 10.90
CA SER A 12 -11.04 18.03 12.23
C SER A 12 -9.62 17.45 12.27
N TYR A 13 -9.15 16.83 11.18
CA TYR A 13 -7.78 16.31 11.12
C TYR A 13 -6.75 17.44 11.19
N GLY A 14 -5.77 17.28 12.08
CA GLY A 14 -4.61 18.15 12.16
C GLY A 14 -3.38 17.37 12.60
N PHE A 15 -2.34 17.34 11.76
CA PHE A 15 -1.07 16.72 12.11
C PHE A 15 -0.27 17.61 13.06
N THR A 16 -0.40 17.37 14.37
CA THR A 16 0.13 18.26 15.43
C THR A 16 1.34 17.71 16.18
N ARG A 17 1.88 16.55 15.77
CA ARG A 17 3.01 15.85 16.42
C ARG A 17 4.26 16.74 16.62
N TYR A 18 4.58 17.59 15.65
CA TYR A 18 5.80 18.43 15.69
C TYR A 18 5.52 19.91 15.96
N LYS A 19 4.32 20.40 15.64
CA LYS A 19 3.94 21.80 15.80
C LYS A 19 2.42 21.94 15.88
N GLY A 20 1.98 22.86 16.72
CA GLY A 20 0.56 23.12 16.97
C GLY A 20 0.07 22.40 18.21
N LYS A 21 -1.22 22.49 18.46
CA LYS A 21 -1.91 21.76 19.53
C LYS A 21 -3.20 21.21 18.94
N ALA A 22 -3.58 20.02 19.36
CA ALA A 22 -4.94 19.55 19.14
C ALA A 22 -5.89 20.58 19.75
N THR A 23 -6.84 21.07 18.95
CA THR A 23 -7.86 22.01 19.40
C THR A 23 -9.14 21.23 19.66
N ASP A 24 -9.76 21.43 20.82
CA ASP A 24 -11.15 21.00 21.04
C ASP A 24 -12.06 21.93 20.23
N GLY A 25 -12.39 21.48 19.02
CA GLY A 25 -13.11 22.25 18.02
C GLY A 25 -14.63 22.19 18.17
N ALA A 26 -15.35 22.62 17.14
CA ALA A 26 -16.78 22.43 17.08
C ALA A 26 -17.14 20.94 16.89
N HIS A 27 -18.13 20.48 17.64
CA HIS A 27 -18.65 19.11 17.57
C HIS A 27 -19.91 19.06 16.70
N LEU A 28 -20.04 18.06 15.84
CA LEU A 28 -21.24 17.81 15.06
C LEU A 28 -22.07 16.71 15.72
N LYS A 29 -23.30 17.04 16.13
CA LYS A 29 -24.26 16.01 16.51
C LYS A 29 -24.62 15.18 15.28
N ALA A 30 -24.37 13.87 15.34
CA ALA A 30 -24.70 12.94 14.25
C ALA A 30 -26.15 13.16 13.76
N PRO A 31 -26.35 13.46 12.47
CA PRO A 31 -27.69 13.57 11.89
C PRO A 31 -28.51 12.29 12.08
N LYS A 32 -29.84 12.42 12.15
CA LYS A 32 -30.72 11.24 12.22
C LYS A 32 -30.60 10.42 10.92
N GLY A 33 -30.53 9.09 11.06
CA GLY A 33 -30.55 8.16 9.93
C GLY A 33 -29.21 7.95 9.23
N ILE A 34 -28.10 8.42 9.81
CA ILE A 34 -26.74 8.04 9.37
C ILE A 34 -26.14 7.01 10.31
N ASP A 35 -25.28 6.15 9.78
CA ASP A 35 -24.46 5.23 10.58
C ASP A 35 -23.21 5.98 11.09
N ALA A 36 -23.34 6.60 12.26
CA ALA A 36 -22.26 7.40 12.86
C ALA A 36 -21.02 6.54 13.15
N ALA A 37 -21.19 5.32 13.67
CA ALA A 37 -20.08 4.44 14.01
C ALA A 37 -19.26 4.06 12.77
N ARG A 38 -19.93 3.75 11.65
CA ARG A 38 -19.26 3.51 10.37
C ARG A 38 -18.46 4.72 9.89
N LEU A 39 -19.03 5.93 9.99
CA LEU A 39 -18.33 7.14 9.55
C LEU A 39 -17.14 7.50 10.44
N GLU A 40 -17.26 7.27 11.75
CA GLU A 40 -16.16 7.43 12.71
C GLU A 40 -15.03 6.43 12.44
N ALA A 41 -15.34 5.17 12.14
CA ALA A 41 -14.36 4.16 11.72
C ALA A 41 -13.63 4.57 10.43
N ILE A 42 -14.35 5.11 9.44
CA ILE A 42 -13.75 5.63 8.20
C ILE A 42 -12.82 6.81 8.52
N ALA A 43 -13.26 7.76 9.34
CA ALA A 43 -12.43 8.92 9.71
C ALA A 43 -11.16 8.49 10.47
N ALA A 44 -11.28 7.56 11.41
CA ALA A 44 -10.14 7.04 12.17
C ALA A 44 -9.14 6.28 11.28
N GLY A 45 -9.60 5.47 10.33
CA GLY A 45 -8.73 4.80 9.35
C GLY A 45 -8.00 5.79 8.43
N GLU A 46 -8.69 6.86 8.01
CA GLU A 46 -8.08 7.95 7.26
C GLU A 46 -7.03 8.70 8.09
N PHE A 47 -7.32 8.98 9.37
CA PHE A 47 -6.39 9.69 10.26
C PHE A 47 -5.12 8.88 10.50
N LEU A 48 -5.27 7.57 10.76
CA LEU A 48 -4.14 6.64 10.87
C LEU A 48 -3.27 6.70 9.60
N THR A 49 -3.89 6.60 8.42
CA THR A 49 -3.18 6.68 7.14
C THR A 49 -2.39 7.99 7.02
N ARG A 50 -3.04 9.12 7.33
CA ARG A 50 -2.41 10.45 7.24
C ARG A 50 -1.28 10.62 8.24
N ASP A 51 -1.46 10.19 9.48
CA ASP A 51 -0.45 10.33 10.54
C ASP A 51 0.81 9.54 10.22
N LEU A 52 0.66 8.30 9.74
CA LEU A 52 1.79 7.47 9.34
C LEU A 52 2.58 8.10 8.19
N ILE A 53 1.90 8.52 7.11
CA ILE A 53 2.55 9.17 5.96
C ILE A 53 3.17 10.53 6.31
N ASN A 54 2.52 11.30 7.19
CA ASN A 54 2.99 12.63 7.58
C ASN A 54 4.21 12.57 8.50
N THR A 55 4.39 11.49 9.25
CA THR A 55 5.53 11.32 10.14
C THR A 55 6.83 11.24 9.31
N PRO A 56 7.83 12.11 9.57
CA PRO A 56 9.15 12.04 8.94
C PRO A 56 9.76 10.65 9.10
N ALA A 57 10.53 10.21 8.10
CA ALA A 57 11.15 8.90 8.10
C ALA A 57 12.09 8.68 9.30
N SER A 58 12.68 9.73 9.89
CA SER A 58 13.46 9.62 11.14
C SER A 58 12.67 9.05 12.32
N ASP A 59 11.36 9.23 12.30
CA ASP A 59 10.42 8.85 13.36
C ASP A 59 9.35 7.86 12.85
N MET A 60 9.56 7.31 11.65
CA MET A 60 8.70 6.35 10.95
C MET A 60 9.55 5.46 10.05
N GLY A 61 10.40 4.62 10.65
CA GLY A 61 11.11 3.53 9.98
C GLY A 61 10.35 2.21 10.05
N PRO A 62 10.99 1.10 9.65
CA PRO A 62 10.42 -0.23 9.75
C PRO A 62 9.94 -0.59 11.17
N ASP A 63 10.70 -0.21 12.20
CA ASP A 63 10.36 -0.42 13.62
C ASP A 63 9.09 0.32 14.04
N GLU A 64 8.99 1.60 13.69
CA GLU A 64 7.82 2.41 14.05
C GLU A 64 6.58 2.00 13.25
N LEU A 65 6.74 1.57 11.99
CA LEU A 65 5.64 1.05 11.18
C LEU A 65 5.12 -0.29 11.73
N GLU A 66 6.03 -1.16 12.20
CA GLU A 66 5.66 -2.37 12.95
C GLU A 66 4.89 -2.02 14.22
N GLN A 67 5.39 -1.06 15.02
CA GLN A 67 4.71 -0.65 16.25
C GLN A 67 3.28 -0.14 15.96
N ALA A 68 3.10 0.65 14.90
CA ALA A 68 1.77 1.10 14.48
C ALA A 68 0.83 -0.06 14.12
N ALA A 69 1.35 -1.11 13.46
CA ALA A 69 0.57 -2.32 13.18
C ALA A 69 0.26 -3.12 14.45
N ARG A 70 1.19 -3.20 15.41
CA ARG A 70 0.96 -3.84 16.72
C ARG A 70 -0.09 -3.11 17.53
N ASP A 71 -0.07 -1.78 17.55
CA ASP A 71 -1.07 -0.97 18.26
C ASP A 71 -2.47 -1.16 17.64
N LEU A 72 -2.54 -1.22 16.31
CA LEU A 72 -3.79 -1.52 15.61
C LEU A 72 -4.28 -2.94 15.92
N ALA A 73 -3.38 -3.93 15.94
CA ALA A 73 -3.72 -5.30 16.26
C ALA A 73 -4.26 -5.43 17.69
N ALA A 74 -3.60 -4.79 18.66
CA ALA A 74 -4.04 -4.76 20.05
C ALA A 74 -5.42 -4.10 20.22
N THR A 75 -5.69 -3.02 19.47
CA THR A 75 -6.98 -2.33 19.47
C THR A 75 -8.13 -3.24 19.07
N HIS A 76 -7.91 -4.12 18.09
CA HIS A 76 -8.96 -4.95 17.48
C HIS A 76 -8.90 -6.43 17.86
N GLY A 77 -7.96 -6.82 18.72
CA GLY A 77 -7.73 -8.22 19.08
C GLY A 77 -7.22 -9.08 17.92
N ALA A 78 -6.49 -8.47 16.98
CA ALA A 78 -5.82 -9.18 15.89
C ALA A 78 -4.52 -9.85 16.38
N THR A 79 -4.08 -10.89 15.67
CA THR A 79 -2.77 -11.52 15.89
C THR A 79 -1.76 -10.92 14.93
N LEU A 80 -0.51 -10.71 15.37
CA LEU A 80 0.55 -10.18 14.52
C LEU A 80 1.86 -10.93 14.72
N HIS A 81 2.46 -11.36 13.61
CA HIS A 81 3.78 -11.97 13.53
C HIS A 81 4.73 -11.09 12.70
N VAL A 82 6.03 -11.15 13.00
CA VAL A 82 7.06 -10.39 12.29
C VAL A 82 8.25 -11.30 12.00
N THR A 83 8.72 -11.25 10.76
CA THR A 83 10.00 -11.84 10.34
C THR A 83 10.95 -10.69 10.01
N GLU A 84 12.11 -10.62 10.66
CA GLU A 84 13.03 -9.48 10.53
C GLU A 84 14.48 -9.88 10.28
N GLY A 85 15.24 -8.98 9.66
CA GLY A 85 16.67 -9.14 9.44
C GLY A 85 17.00 -10.40 8.65
N ASP A 86 17.99 -11.16 9.12
CA ASP A 86 18.44 -12.37 8.41
C ASP A 86 17.43 -13.53 8.47
N ASP A 87 16.45 -13.50 9.38
CA ASP A 87 15.35 -14.48 9.38
C ASP A 87 14.50 -14.37 8.12
N LEU A 88 14.50 -13.21 7.44
CA LEU A 88 13.90 -13.07 6.10
C LEU A 88 14.50 -14.07 5.12
N LEU A 89 15.82 -14.31 5.15
CA LEU A 89 16.45 -15.29 4.26
C LEU A 89 16.05 -16.71 4.63
N THR A 90 16.03 -17.04 5.93
CA THR A 90 15.61 -18.37 6.42
C THR A 90 14.15 -18.66 6.10
N GLN A 91 13.28 -17.65 6.16
CA GLN A 91 11.86 -17.76 5.86
C GLN A 91 11.55 -17.54 4.37
N ASN A 92 12.55 -17.45 3.50
CA ASN A 92 12.41 -17.27 2.05
C ASN A 92 11.70 -15.96 1.63
N PHE A 93 12.23 -14.84 2.12
CA PHE A 93 11.91 -13.45 1.72
C PHE A 93 13.16 -12.70 1.21
N PRO A 94 13.83 -13.24 0.17
CA PRO A 94 15.11 -12.73 -0.32
C PRO A 94 15.04 -11.32 -0.93
N LEU A 95 13.94 -10.93 -1.57
CA LEU A 95 13.80 -9.60 -2.19
C LEU A 95 13.58 -8.52 -1.13
N ILE A 96 12.79 -8.82 -0.09
CA ILE A 96 12.62 -7.92 1.07
C ILE A 96 13.97 -7.67 1.75
N HIS A 97 14.74 -8.73 1.99
CA HIS A 97 16.09 -8.63 2.55
C HIS A 97 17.01 -7.81 1.66
N ALA A 98 17.09 -8.12 0.36
CA ALA A 98 18.01 -7.49 -0.57
C ALA A 98 17.80 -5.97 -0.68
N VAL A 99 16.55 -5.51 -0.69
CA VAL A 99 16.22 -4.08 -0.73
C VAL A 99 16.61 -3.38 0.56
N GLY A 100 16.25 -3.96 1.72
CA GLY A 100 16.39 -3.26 3.00
C GLY A 100 17.74 -3.43 3.71
N ARG A 101 18.59 -4.40 3.32
CA ARG A 101 19.84 -4.70 4.03
C ARG A 101 20.86 -3.55 4.09
N ALA A 102 20.72 -2.55 3.22
CA ALA A 102 21.61 -1.40 3.18
C ALA A 102 21.36 -0.38 4.29
N ALA A 103 20.16 -0.38 4.87
CA ALA A 103 19.77 0.55 5.91
C ALA A 103 20.28 0.10 7.28
N THR A 104 20.45 1.06 8.22
CA THR A 104 20.74 0.75 9.62
C THR A 104 19.53 0.21 10.37
N ARG A 105 18.32 0.44 9.83
CA ARG A 105 17.06 -0.06 10.38
C ARG A 105 16.69 -1.37 9.70
N VAL A 106 16.43 -2.38 10.52
CA VAL A 106 16.33 -3.77 10.08
C VAL A 106 15.08 -3.96 9.20
N PRO A 107 15.20 -4.55 7.99
CA PRO A 107 14.05 -4.87 7.17
C PRO A 107 13.20 -5.97 7.79
N ARG A 108 11.90 -5.96 7.53
CA ARG A 108 10.97 -6.95 8.08
C ARG A 108 9.74 -7.16 7.22
N LEU A 109 9.08 -8.28 7.44
CA LEU A 109 7.73 -8.55 6.97
C LEU A 109 6.80 -8.58 8.20
N ILE A 110 5.78 -7.73 8.19
CA ILE A 110 4.70 -7.70 9.18
C ILE A 110 3.53 -8.50 8.62
N ASP A 111 3.02 -9.46 9.40
CA ASP A 111 1.88 -10.32 9.05
C ASP A 111 0.82 -10.28 10.16
N MET A 112 -0.30 -9.60 9.89
CA MET A 112 -1.41 -9.43 10.84
C MET A 112 -2.63 -10.19 10.37
N THR A 113 -3.30 -10.92 11.26
CA THR A 113 -4.52 -11.68 10.98
C THR A 113 -5.65 -11.34 11.95
N TRP A 114 -6.89 -11.29 11.44
CA TRP A 114 -8.09 -11.01 12.23
C TRP A 114 -9.32 -11.73 11.67
N GLY A 115 -10.26 -12.07 12.55
CA GLY A 115 -11.50 -12.75 12.18
C GLY A 115 -11.33 -14.27 11.98
N THR A 116 -12.42 -15.01 12.13
CA THR A 116 -12.41 -16.49 12.15
C THR A 116 -13.40 -17.13 11.18
N ASP A 117 -14.27 -16.34 10.56
CA ASP A 117 -15.35 -16.83 9.70
C ASP A 117 -15.54 -15.93 8.49
N GLY A 118 -16.14 -16.47 7.44
CA GLY A 118 -16.41 -15.78 6.19
C GLY A 118 -15.25 -15.79 5.18
N PRO A 119 -15.41 -15.01 4.09
CA PRO A 119 -14.43 -14.94 3.00
C PRO A 119 -13.08 -14.42 3.50
N GLN A 120 -12.00 -14.90 2.89
CA GLN A 120 -10.64 -14.51 3.19
C GLN A 120 -10.23 -13.32 2.31
N VAL A 121 -9.81 -12.22 2.96
CA VAL A 121 -9.32 -11.02 2.29
C VAL A 121 -7.88 -10.78 2.73
N THR A 122 -6.96 -10.67 1.77
CA THR A 122 -5.57 -10.28 2.05
C THR A 122 -5.28 -8.88 1.52
N LEU A 123 -4.80 -8.00 2.38
CA LEU A 123 -4.32 -6.66 2.04
C LEU A 123 -2.79 -6.66 2.06
N VAL A 124 -2.16 -6.24 0.97
CA VAL A 124 -0.70 -6.14 0.86
C VAL A 124 -0.32 -4.68 0.64
N GLY A 125 0.55 -4.12 1.49
CA GLY A 125 0.91 -2.70 1.44
C GLY A 125 2.41 -2.47 1.33
N LYS A 126 2.86 -1.72 0.30
CA LYS A 126 4.28 -1.31 0.18
C LYS A 126 4.70 -0.49 1.41
N GLY A 127 5.68 -0.98 2.17
CA GLY A 127 6.19 -0.37 3.40
C GLY A 127 7.60 0.23 3.29
N VAL A 128 7.94 0.87 2.16
CA VAL A 128 9.25 1.53 2.01
C VAL A 128 9.24 2.84 2.80
N CYS A 129 9.75 2.81 4.02
CA CYS A 129 9.66 3.92 4.98
C CYS A 129 10.44 5.15 4.52
N PHE A 130 11.52 4.93 3.78
CA PHE A 130 12.20 5.97 3.02
C PHE A 130 12.87 5.38 1.78
N ASP A 131 12.79 6.11 0.69
CA ASP A 131 13.34 5.70 -0.60
C ASP A 131 14.34 6.71 -1.15
N THR A 132 15.62 6.36 -1.09
CA THR A 132 16.70 7.14 -1.72
C THR A 132 16.86 6.80 -3.21
N GLY A 133 16.26 5.70 -3.65
CA GLY A 133 16.51 5.01 -4.91
C GLY A 133 17.67 4.02 -4.90
N GLY A 134 18.35 3.85 -3.77
CA GLY A 134 19.53 2.99 -3.68
C GLY A 134 20.67 3.53 -4.55
N LEU A 135 21.42 2.65 -5.20
CA LEU A 135 22.55 3.06 -6.05
C LEU A 135 22.11 3.84 -7.29
N ASN A 136 20.89 3.65 -7.78
CA ASN A 136 20.22 4.54 -8.71
C ASN A 136 19.60 5.75 -7.98
N LEU A 137 20.46 6.54 -7.34
CA LEU A 137 20.08 7.61 -6.43
C LEU A 137 19.11 8.63 -7.06
N LYS A 138 18.00 8.91 -6.38
CA LYS A 138 17.04 9.94 -6.77
C LYS A 138 17.68 11.34 -6.72
N PRO A 139 17.33 12.23 -7.67
CA PRO A 139 17.58 13.66 -7.50
C PRO A 139 16.89 14.20 -6.24
N GLY A 140 17.49 15.20 -5.58
CA GLY A 140 16.98 15.72 -4.30
C GLY A 140 15.52 16.19 -4.32
N ALA A 141 15.05 16.78 -5.42
CA ALA A 141 13.65 17.20 -5.57
C ALA A 141 12.67 16.01 -5.57
N SER A 142 13.05 14.89 -6.19
CA SER A 142 12.25 13.66 -6.20
C SER A 142 12.30 12.94 -4.85
N MET A 143 13.43 13.03 -4.13
CA MET A 143 13.63 12.41 -2.83
C MET A 143 12.87 13.11 -1.69
N GLY A 144 12.64 14.43 -1.78
CA GLY A 144 12.10 15.23 -0.68
C GLY A 144 10.72 14.83 -0.15
N LEU A 145 9.94 14.03 -0.90
CA LEU A 145 8.66 13.49 -0.47
C LEU A 145 8.69 11.99 -0.12
N MET A 146 9.84 11.32 -0.18
CA MET A 146 9.92 9.86 -0.09
C MET A 146 9.66 9.26 1.30
N LYS A 147 9.44 10.08 2.34
CA LYS A 147 8.81 9.59 3.57
C LYS A 147 7.41 9.00 3.34
N LYS A 148 6.75 9.40 2.23
CA LYS A 148 5.42 8.90 1.87
C LYS A 148 5.46 7.53 1.21
N ASP A 149 6.64 6.96 0.96
CA ASP A 149 6.77 5.78 0.11
C ASP A 149 6.32 4.46 0.80
N MET A 150 5.94 4.59 2.07
CA MET A 150 5.20 3.62 2.88
C MET A 150 3.68 3.87 2.84
N GLY A 151 3.20 4.74 1.94
CA GLY A 151 1.79 5.12 1.85
C GLY A 151 0.87 3.95 1.48
N GLY A 152 1.40 2.94 0.78
CA GLY A 152 0.70 1.67 0.56
C GLY A 152 0.39 0.95 1.88
N ALA A 153 1.42 0.74 2.70
CA ALA A 153 1.30 0.18 4.05
C ALA A 153 0.35 0.98 4.95
N ALA A 154 0.50 2.31 4.97
CA ALA A 154 -0.38 3.19 5.75
C ALA A 154 -1.86 3.05 5.33
N THR A 155 -2.12 2.99 4.03
CA THR A 155 -3.48 2.90 3.49
C THR A 155 -4.12 1.54 3.77
N VAL A 156 -3.36 0.43 3.68
CA VAL A 156 -3.90 -0.89 4.05
C VAL A 156 -4.14 -1.01 5.56
N LEU A 157 -3.32 -0.39 6.42
CA LEU A 157 -3.60 -0.31 7.86
C LEU A 157 -4.86 0.51 8.15
N GLY A 158 -5.05 1.64 7.44
CA GLY A 158 -6.28 2.43 7.49
C GLY A 158 -7.51 1.65 7.06
N LEU A 159 -7.43 0.90 5.95
CA LEU A 159 -8.51 0.02 5.48
C LEU A 159 -8.78 -1.13 6.46
N ALA A 160 -7.73 -1.77 6.98
CA ALA A 160 -7.86 -2.82 7.99
C ALA A 160 -8.58 -2.30 9.24
N HIS A 161 -8.25 -1.09 9.70
CA HIS A 161 -8.99 -0.44 10.78
C HIS A 161 -10.49 -0.31 10.46
N MET A 162 -10.86 0.18 9.27
CA MET A 162 -12.26 0.33 8.86
C MET A 162 -13.02 -1.01 8.90
N ILE A 163 -12.38 -2.08 8.39
CA ILE A 163 -12.95 -3.44 8.37
C ILE A 163 -13.18 -3.96 9.78
N MET A 164 -12.16 -3.91 10.63
CA MET A 164 -12.21 -4.45 11.99
C MET A 164 -13.15 -3.63 12.90
N ALA A 165 -13.09 -2.30 12.82
CA ALA A 165 -13.91 -1.40 13.63
C ALA A 165 -15.42 -1.52 13.33
N THR A 166 -15.79 -1.99 12.13
CA THR A 166 -17.18 -2.23 11.74
C THR A 166 -17.64 -3.67 11.95
N GLY A 167 -16.76 -4.56 12.42
CA GLY A 167 -17.11 -5.94 12.72
C GLY A 167 -17.56 -6.74 11.50
N SER A 168 -16.97 -6.48 10.33
CA SER A 168 -17.30 -7.23 9.11
C SER A 168 -17.04 -8.73 9.28
N THR A 169 -17.97 -9.59 8.86
CA THR A 169 -17.80 -11.06 8.91
C THR A 169 -16.87 -11.53 7.78
N LEU A 170 -15.56 -11.45 8.01
CA LEU A 170 -14.53 -11.94 7.09
C LEU A 170 -13.26 -12.35 7.85
N ARG A 171 -12.36 -13.07 7.16
CA ARG A 171 -11.00 -13.39 7.63
C ARG A 171 -10.00 -12.46 6.96
N LEU A 172 -9.47 -11.51 7.71
CA LEU A 172 -8.53 -10.50 7.23
C LEU A 172 -7.09 -10.96 7.46
N ARG A 173 -6.24 -10.82 6.43
CA ARG A 173 -4.77 -10.85 6.55
C ARG A 173 -4.18 -9.55 6.01
N VAL A 174 -3.18 -9.00 6.67
CA VAL A 174 -2.47 -7.79 6.23
C VAL A 174 -0.98 -8.10 6.20
N LEU A 175 -0.36 -7.92 5.04
CA LEU A 175 1.07 -8.14 4.80
C LEU A 175 1.75 -6.83 4.44
N ILE A 176 2.80 -6.46 5.18
CA ILE A 176 3.56 -5.25 4.95
C ILE A 176 5.06 -5.58 4.95
N PRO A 177 5.71 -5.61 3.78
CA PRO A 177 7.17 -5.60 3.72
C PRO A 177 7.69 -4.19 4.06
N ALA A 178 8.23 -4.03 5.26
CA ALA A 178 8.73 -2.77 5.79
C ALA A 178 10.26 -2.69 5.70
N VAL A 179 10.75 -1.72 4.92
CA VAL A 179 12.18 -1.55 4.61
C VAL A 179 12.54 -0.07 4.48
N GLU A 180 13.83 0.24 4.38
CA GLU A 180 14.30 1.47 3.75
C GLU A 180 15.19 1.12 2.56
N ASN A 181 15.03 1.84 1.45
CA ASN A 181 15.91 1.70 0.29
C ASN A 181 17.06 2.71 0.43
N ALA A 182 18.17 2.24 0.99
CA ALA A 182 19.30 3.07 1.40
C ALA A 182 20.55 2.85 0.52
N VAL A 183 21.50 3.77 0.64
CA VAL A 183 22.81 3.70 -0.02
C VAL A 183 23.89 3.32 0.98
N ALA A 184 24.51 2.16 0.78
CA ALA A 184 25.63 1.67 1.57
C ALA A 184 26.47 0.68 0.76
N GLY A 185 27.65 0.28 1.27
CA GLY A 185 28.54 -0.67 0.58
C GLY A 185 27.94 -2.06 0.35
N ASN A 186 26.93 -2.43 1.13
CA ASN A 186 26.18 -3.68 1.03
C ASN A 186 24.84 -3.54 0.28
N ALA A 187 24.55 -2.41 -0.38
CA ALA A 187 23.37 -2.27 -1.23
C ALA A 187 23.35 -3.29 -2.37
N PHE A 188 22.15 -3.72 -2.77
CA PHE A 188 21.93 -4.41 -4.03
C PHE A 188 22.20 -3.47 -5.22
N ARG A 189 22.49 -4.03 -6.39
CA ARG A 189 23.11 -3.31 -7.51
C ARG A 189 22.35 -3.52 -8.81
N PRO A 190 22.43 -2.56 -9.75
CA PRO A 190 22.09 -2.82 -11.14
C PRO A 190 22.88 -4.01 -11.69
N GLY A 191 22.19 -4.94 -12.35
CA GLY A 191 22.72 -6.20 -12.87
C GLY A 191 22.72 -7.36 -11.87
N ASP A 192 22.33 -7.14 -10.60
CA ASP A 192 22.08 -8.26 -9.68
C ASP A 192 20.87 -9.07 -10.21
N ILE A 193 20.96 -10.40 -10.14
CA ILE A 193 19.82 -11.30 -10.36
C ILE A 193 19.42 -11.88 -9.01
N LEU A 194 18.19 -11.61 -8.60
CA LEU A 194 17.64 -12.03 -7.31
C LEU A 194 16.55 -13.08 -7.54
N THR A 195 16.55 -14.16 -6.77
CA THR A 195 15.47 -15.14 -6.79
C THR A 195 14.39 -14.71 -5.80
N ALA A 196 13.14 -14.64 -6.23
CA ALA A 196 11.98 -14.33 -5.40
C ALA A 196 11.47 -15.56 -4.65
N ARG A 197 10.59 -15.34 -3.67
CA ARG A 197 9.95 -16.40 -2.88
C ARG A 197 9.30 -17.51 -3.74
N ASN A 198 8.63 -17.16 -4.83
CA ASN A 198 7.97 -18.11 -5.73
C ASN A 198 8.92 -18.80 -6.74
N GLY A 199 10.24 -18.57 -6.62
CA GLY A 199 11.28 -19.16 -7.46
C GLY A 199 11.61 -18.37 -8.74
N LEU A 200 10.84 -17.34 -9.09
CA LEU A 200 11.15 -16.50 -10.25
C LEU A 200 12.44 -15.70 -10.01
N THR A 201 13.25 -15.56 -11.04
CA THR A 201 14.46 -14.74 -11.04
C THR A 201 14.17 -13.35 -11.58
N VAL A 202 14.72 -12.33 -10.93
CA VAL A 202 14.51 -10.92 -11.27
C VAL A 202 15.86 -10.25 -11.51
N GLU A 203 16.09 -9.78 -12.73
CA GLU A 203 17.19 -8.85 -13.04
C GLU A 203 16.84 -7.46 -12.49
N VAL A 204 17.74 -6.92 -11.66
CA VAL A 204 17.63 -5.57 -11.13
C VAL A 204 18.29 -4.60 -12.11
N ASN A 205 17.52 -3.92 -12.94
CA ASN A 205 18.04 -2.86 -13.83
C ASN A 205 17.98 -1.46 -13.20
N ASN A 206 17.15 -1.27 -12.18
CA ASN A 206 17.10 -0.03 -11.42
C ASN A 206 16.74 -0.29 -9.95
N THR A 207 17.63 0.08 -9.03
CA THR A 207 17.40 -0.05 -7.58
C THR A 207 16.33 0.92 -7.04
N ASP A 208 15.88 1.89 -7.84
CA ASP A 208 14.75 2.80 -7.58
C ASP A 208 13.38 2.20 -7.95
N ALA A 209 13.39 0.95 -8.45
CA ALA A 209 12.19 0.14 -8.66
C ALA A 209 12.12 -0.99 -7.62
N GLU A 210 12.42 -0.65 -6.37
CA GLU A 210 12.48 -1.56 -5.22
C GLU A 210 11.10 -1.98 -4.71
N GLY A 211 10.11 -1.10 -4.81
CA GLY A 211 8.79 -1.32 -4.23
C GLY A 211 8.12 -2.58 -4.77
N ARG A 212 8.32 -2.87 -6.06
CA ARG A 212 7.80 -4.09 -6.67
C ARG A 212 8.56 -5.35 -6.25
N LEU A 213 9.84 -5.23 -5.91
CA LEU A 213 10.64 -6.34 -5.40
C LEU A 213 10.16 -6.78 -4.01
N VAL A 214 9.97 -5.82 -3.11
CA VAL A 214 9.49 -6.15 -1.76
C VAL A 214 8.05 -6.66 -1.75
N LEU A 215 7.21 -6.14 -2.67
CA LEU A 215 5.84 -6.64 -2.86
C LEU A 215 5.82 -8.03 -3.47
N ALA A 216 6.73 -8.38 -4.38
CA ALA A 216 6.77 -9.69 -5.03
C ALA A 216 6.83 -10.84 -4.01
N ASP A 217 7.70 -10.73 -3.01
CA ASP A 217 7.79 -11.72 -1.93
C ASP A 217 6.52 -11.77 -1.06
N ALA A 218 5.93 -10.61 -0.74
CA ALA A 218 4.71 -10.54 0.06
C ALA A 218 3.46 -11.07 -0.69
N LEU A 219 3.36 -10.79 -1.99
CA LEU A 219 2.31 -11.31 -2.87
C LEU A 219 2.45 -12.82 -3.05
N ALA A 220 3.67 -13.31 -3.28
CA ALA A 220 3.93 -14.74 -3.37
C ALA A 220 3.53 -15.48 -2.07
N LEU A 221 3.82 -14.90 -0.90
CA LEU A 221 3.37 -15.45 0.39
C LEU A 221 1.84 -15.47 0.53
N ALA A 222 1.16 -14.42 0.06
CA ALA A 222 -0.29 -14.36 0.10
C ALA A 222 -0.92 -15.43 -0.82
N ASP A 223 -0.31 -15.65 -1.98
CA ASP A 223 -0.77 -16.61 -3.00
C ASP A 223 -0.50 -18.07 -2.63
N GLU A 224 0.40 -18.37 -1.67
CA GLU A 224 0.58 -19.72 -1.11
C GLU A 224 -0.67 -20.25 -0.40
N THR A 225 -1.50 -19.35 0.13
CA THR A 225 -2.82 -19.64 0.69
C THR A 225 -3.84 -18.71 0.05
N PRO A 226 -4.28 -19.01 -1.19
CA PRO A 226 -5.05 -18.07 -2.01
C PRO A 226 -6.28 -17.52 -1.27
N PRO A 227 -6.37 -16.20 -1.01
CA PRO A 227 -7.57 -15.59 -0.44
C PRO A 227 -8.68 -15.49 -1.49
N ASP A 228 -9.92 -15.26 -1.05
CA ASP A 228 -11.03 -14.95 -1.97
C ASP A 228 -10.84 -13.59 -2.66
N LEU A 229 -10.14 -12.66 -2.00
CA LEU A 229 -9.76 -11.36 -2.56
C LEU A 229 -8.38 -10.92 -2.05
N MET A 230 -7.50 -10.51 -2.97
CA MET A 230 -6.24 -9.86 -2.66
C MET A 230 -6.20 -8.43 -3.21
N ILE A 231 -5.89 -7.47 -2.33
CA ILE A 231 -5.70 -6.07 -2.67
C ILE A 231 -4.26 -5.66 -2.37
N CYS A 232 -3.53 -5.20 -3.38
CA CYS A 232 -2.18 -4.67 -3.23
C CYS A 232 -2.19 -3.15 -3.39
N MET A 233 -1.65 -2.40 -2.42
CA MET A 233 -1.56 -0.94 -2.49
C MET A 233 -0.13 -0.47 -2.36
N ALA A 234 0.31 0.40 -3.27
CA ALA A 234 1.68 0.89 -3.28
C ALA A 234 1.78 2.30 -3.86
N THR A 235 2.72 3.08 -3.35
CA THR A 235 3.23 4.28 -4.02
C THR A 235 4.29 3.87 -5.03
N LEU A 236 3.87 3.24 -6.13
CA LEU A 236 4.78 2.40 -6.91
C LEU A 236 5.49 3.16 -8.03
N THR A 237 4.78 4.01 -8.78
CA THR A 237 5.38 4.62 -9.97
C THR A 237 5.18 6.12 -10.09
N GLY A 238 6.19 6.80 -10.64
CA GLY A 238 6.03 8.15 -11.16
C GLY A 238 5.11 8.21 -12.38
N ALA A 239 5.04 7.13 -13.16
CA ALA A 239 4.26 7.04 -14.40
C ALA A 239 2.74 7.10 -14.13
N ALA A 240 2.23 6.44 -13.08
CA ALA A 240 0.84 6.56 -12.63
C ALA A 240 0.44 8.02 -12.43
N ARG A 241 1.26 8.77 -11.68
CA ARG A 241 1.01 10.19 -11.37
C ARG A 241 1.01 11.07 -12.62
N VAL A 242 1.86 10.77 -13.60
CA VAL A 242 1.87 11.48 -14.88
C VAL A 242 0.61 11.16 -15.68
N ALA A 243 0.13 9.91 -15.63
CA ALA A 243 -1.05 9.47 -16.38
C ALA A 243 -2.37 10.03 -15.83
N VAL A 244 -2.58 10.00 -14.51
CA VAL A 244 -3.87 10.33 -13.89
C VAL A 244 -3.85 11.49 -12.89
N GLY A 245 -2.69 12.10 -12.67
CA GLY A 245 -2.53 13.18 -11.68
C GLY A 245 -2.51 12.69 -10.23
N PRO A 246 -2.58 13.60 -9.24
CA PRO A 246 -2.42 13.28 -7.83
C PRO A 246 -3.71 12.83 -7.11
N ASP A 247 -4.88 13.08 -7.71
CA ASP A 247 -6.18 12.91 -7.03
C ASP A 247 -6.88 11.59 -7.34
N LEU A 248 -6.53 10.94 -8.46
CA LEU A 248 -7.12 9.68 -8.91
C LEU A 248 -6.21 8.51 -8.51
N ALA A 249 -6.78 7.47 -7.90
CA ALA A 249 -6.07 6.21 -7.67
C ALA A 249 -6.18 5.29 -8.90
N PRO A 250 -5.12 5.11 -9.71
CA PRO A 250 -5.13 4.12 -10.76
C PRO A 250 -5.07 2.72 -10.14
N PHE A 251 -5.86 1.80 -10.68
CA PHE A 251 -5.85 0.40 -10.26
C PHE A 251 -5.91 -0.56 -11.45
N TYR A 252 -5.43 -1.77 -11.22
CA TYR A 252 -5.20 -2.80 -12.21
C TYR A 252 -5.85 -4.10 -11.75
N THR A 253 -6.64 -4.71 -12.63
CA THR A 253 -7.23 -6.03 -12.43
C THR A 253 -7.72 -6.55 -13.77
N ASP A 254 -7.66 -7.86 -13.98
CA ASP A 254 -8.27 -8.54 -15.13
C ASP A 254 -9.76 -8.81 -14.92
N ASP A 255 -10.24 -8.77 -13.68
CA ASP A 255 -11.63 -9.08 -13.36
C ASP A 255 -12.55 -7.87 -13.59
N ASP A 256 -13.45 -8.00 -14.57
CA ASP A 256 -14.40 -6.96 -14.95
C ASP A 256 -15.45 -6.67 -13.86
N ALA A 257 -15.86 -7.69 -13.09
CA ALA A 257 -16.87 -7.55 -12.06
C ALA A 257 -16.33 -6.77 -10.85
N LEU A 258 -15.11 -7.10 -10.42
CA LEU A 258 -14.34 -6.40 -9.40
C LEU A 258 -14.10 -4.94 -9.81
N ALA A 259 -13.62 -4.72 -11.04
CA ALA A 259 -13.41 -3.37 -11.57
C ALA A 259 -14.70 -2.53 -11.57
N MET A 260 -15.82 -3.14 -11.98
CA MET A 260 -17.12 -2.47 -11.98
C MET A 260 -17.61 -2.16 -10.55
N ALA A 261 -17.44 -3.09 -9.61
CA ALA A 261 -17.82 -2.90 -8.21
C ALA A 261 -17.03 -1.74 -7.57
N LEU A 262 -15.72 -1.70 -7.77
CA LEU A 262 -14.84 -0.63 -7.32
C LEU A 262 -15.21 0.73 -7.94
N ALA A 263 -15.43 0.78 -9.26
CA ALA A 263 -15.80 2.01 -9.96
C ALA A 263 -17.15 2.58 -9.48
N GLN A 264 -18.12 1.71 -9.18
CA GLN A 264 -19.39 2.11 -8.61
C GLN A 264 -19.24 2.60 -7.17
N ALA A 265 -18.45 1.91 -6.35
CA ALA A 265 -18.16 2.30 -4.96
C ALA A 265 -17.47 3.67 -4.90
N GLY A 266 -16.39 3.87 -5.67
CA GLY A 266 -15.67 5.14 -5.70
C GLY A 266 -16.55 6.34 -6.08
N LYS A 267 -17.52 6.15 -6.97
CA LYS A 267 -18.53 7.18 -7.28
C LYS A 267 -19.48 7.44 -6.11
N ARG A 268 -19.94 6.40 -5.41
CA ARG A 268 -20.86 6.51 -4.26
C ARG A 268 -20.22 7.25 -3.10
N VAL A 269 -19.00 6.85 -2.70
CA VAL A 269 -18.32 7.38 -1.50
C VAL A 269 -17.34 8.51 -1.80
N ARG A 270 -17.34 9.05 -3.03
CA ARG A 270 -16.47 10.17 -3.44
C ARG A 270 -14.99 9.89 -3.17
N ASP A 271 -14.55 8.69 -3.51
CA ASP A 271 -13.15 8.25 -3.43
C ASP A 271 -12.73 7.79 -4.84
N PRO A 272 -12.25 8.72 -5.68
CA PRO A 272 -12.13 8.51 -7.11
C PRO A 272 -10.97 7.56 -7.46
N LEU A 273 -11.29 6.57 -8.28
CA LEU A 273 -10.35 5.57 -8.80
C LEU A 273 -10.55 5.37 -10.30
N TRP A 274 -9.51 4.89 -10.98
CA TRP A 274 -9.53 4.70 -12.43
C TRP A 274 -8.89 3.37 -12.82
N ARG A 275 -9.60 2.54 -13.60
CA ARG A 275 -9.04 1.26 -14.06
C ARG A 275 -8.04 1.52 -15.18
N MET A 276 -6.83 1.06 -14.98
CA MET A 276 -5.78 0.99 -15.97
C MET A 276 -5.72 -0.44 -16.55
N PRO A 277 -5.34 -0.62 -17.82
CA PRO A 277 -5.31 -1.95 -18.43
C PRO A 277 -4.09 -2.76 -18.00
N LEU A 278 -4.26 -4.08 -17.84
CA LEU A 278 -3.17 -5.06 -17.86
C LEU A 278 -2.96 -5.53 -19.32
N HIS A 279 -2.31 -4.68 -20.13
CA HIS A 279 -2.12 -4.95 -21.55
C HIS A 279 -1.04 -6.02 -21.76
N ARG A 280 -1.46 -7.30 -21.80
CA ARG A 280 -0.60 -8.49 -21.91
C ARG A 280 0.49 -8.45 -23.01
N PRO A 281 0.30 -7.82 -24.18
CA PRO A 281 1.42 -7.67 -25.13
C PRO A 281 2.65 -6.92 -24.57
N TYR A 282 2.53 -6.17 -23.48
CA TYR A 282 3.67 -5.57 -22.78
C TYR A 282 4.41 -6.52 -21.84
N ASP A 283 3.97 -7.78 -21.70
CA ASP A 283 4.72 -8.81 -20.96
C ASP A 283 6.14 -8.98 -21.53
N ALA A 284 6.30 -8.94 -22.85
CA ALA A 284 7.62 -8.99 -23.50
C ALA A 284 8.54 -7.81 -23.12
N MET A 285 8.01 -6.73 -22.54
CA MET A 285 8.83 -5.63 -22.03
C MET A 285 9.47 -5.98 -20.68
N ILE A 286 8.89 -6.86 -19.88
CA ILE A 286 9.37 -7.21 -18.53
C ILE A 286 10.07 -8.56 -18.46
N GLU A 287 10.32 -9.23 -19.58
CA GLU A 287 10.98 -10.54 -19.66
C GLU A 287 12.38 -10.37 -20.27
N PRO A 288 13.44 -10.21 -19.45
CA PRO A 288 14.80 -10.07 -19.94
C PRO A 288 15.31 -11.44 -20.41
N GLY A 289 16.24 -11.47 -21.37
CA GLY A 289 16.75 -12.74 -21.89
C GLY A 289 17.60 -13.55 -20.89
N ILE A 290 17.89 -13.01 -19.69
CA ILE A 290 18.85 -13.60 -18.72
C ILE A 290 18.24 -13.90 -17.33
N ALA A 291 16.99 -13.51 -17.08
CA ALA A 291 16.23 -13.78 -15.87
C ALA A 291 14.74 -13.90 -16.24
N ASP A 292 13.88 -14.36 -15.34
CA ASP A 292 12.45 -14.47 -15.65
C ASP A 292 11.80 -13.09 -15.78
N LEU A 293 12.23 -12.10 -14.98
CA LEU A 293 11.65 -10.76 -14.95
C LEU A 293 12.69 -9.64 -14.87
N ASP A 294 12.35 -8.47 -15.41
CA ASP A 294 13.09 -7.22 -15.30
C ASP A 294 12.31 -6.27 -14.37
N ASN A 295 12.97 -5.82 -13.30
CA ASN A 295 12.32 -4.93 -12.34
C ASN A 295 12.09 -3.50 -12.87
N ALA A 296 12.79 -3.07 -13.92
CA ALA A 296 12.74 -1.73 -14.46
C ALA A 296 13.11 -1.71 -15.95
N PRO A 297 12.22 -2.20 -16.82
CA PRO A 297 12.53 -2.34 -18.23
C PRO A 297 12.76 -1.00 -18.91
N SER A 298 13.59 -1.04 -19.95
CA SER A 298 13.94 0.14 -20.75
C SER A 298 12.73 0.71 -21.52
N GLY A 299 12.83 1.98 -21.94
CA GLY A 299 11.89 2.57 -22.92
C GLY A 299 10.93 3.62 -22.38
N GLY A 300 10.83 3.85 -21.06
CA GLY A 300 10.15 5.01 -20.45
C GLY A 300 8.62 5.10 -20.64
N PHE A 301 8.05 4.33 -21.57
CA PHE A 301 6.62 4.23 -21.82
C PHE A 301 5.98 3.14 -20.97
N ALA A 302 4.67 3.27 -20.72
CA ALA A 302 3.86 2.28 -20.02
C ALA A 302 4.36 1.87 -18.61
N GLY A 303 5.22 2.67 -17.97
CA GLY A 303 5.89 2.28 -16.71
C GLY A 303 4.95 1.87 -15.57
N SER A 304 3.74 2.42 -15.53
CA SER A 304 2.71 2.04 -14.55
C SER A 304 2.08 0.68 -14.87
N ILE A 305 1.90 0.36 -16.17
CA ILE A 305 1.35 -0.92 -16.62
C ILE A 305 2.40 -2.01 -16.48
N THR A 306 3.66 -1.78 -16.85
CA THR A 306 4.72 -2.78 -16.71
C THR A 306 5.03 -3.10 -15.24
N ALA A 307 4.91 -2.11 -14.33
CA ALA A 307 4.98 -2.37 -12.89
C ALA A 307 3.83 -3.26 -12.41
N ALA A 308 2.60 -3.03 -12.89
CA ALA A 308 1.45 -3.87 -12.54
C ALA A 308 1.59 -5.29 -13.11
N LEU A 309 2.02 -5.44 -14.37
CA LEU A 309 2.31 -6.73 -15.00
C LEU A 309 3.43 -7.48 -14.27
N PHE A 310 4.45 -6.79 -13.77
CA PHE A 310 5.49 -7.40 -12.94
C PHE A 310 4.88 -8.02 -11.67
N LEU A 311 4.03 -7.28 -10.95
CA LEU A 311 3.39 -7.77 -9.72
C LEU A 311 2.42 -8.93 -9.99
N ASP A 312 1.74 -8.92 -11.13
CA ASP A 312 0.82 -9.98 -11.56
C ASP A 312 1.50 -11.36 -11.66
N ARG A 313 2.81 -11.40 -11.93
CA ARG A 313 3.59 -12.66 -11.97
C ARG A 313 3.75 -13.35 -10.61
N PHE A 314 3.41 -12.66 -9.53
CA PHE A 314 3.49 -13.15 -8.14
C PHE A 314 2.12 -13.52 -7.57
N VAL A 315 1.05 -13.45 -8.37
CA VAL A 315 -0.32 -13.80 -7.98
C VAL A 315 -0.92 -14.70 -9.07
N ARG A 316 -0.87 -16.02 -8.87
CA ARG A 316 -1.29 -17.01 -9.88
C ARG A 316 -2.58 -17.71 -9.50
N ASP A 317 -2.74 -18.04 -8.21
CA ASP A 317 -3.78 -18.93 -7.73
C ASP A 317 -4.95 -18.17 -7.08
N THR A 318 -4.73 -16.91 -6.70
CA THR A 318 -5.77 -16.03 -6.16
C THR A 318 -6.79 -15.62 -7.23
N PRO A 319 -8.10 -15.89 -7.03
CA PRO A 319 -9.13 -15.63 -8.04
C PRO A 319 -9.38 -14.14 -8.31
N LEU A 320 -9.34 -13.30 -7.27
CA LEU A 320 -9.58 -11.87 -7.37
C LEU A 320 -8.38 -11.09 -6.87
N PHE A 321 -7.66 -10.46 -7.81
CA PHE A 321 -6.52 -9.60 -7.51
C PHE A 321 -6.72 -8.19 -8.06
N ALA A 322 -6.44 -7.18 -7.24
CA ALA A 322 -6.33 -5.81 -7.70
C ALA A 322 -5.09 -5.11 -7.11
N HIS A 323 -4.31 -4.48 -7.98
CA HIS A 323 -3.19 -3.61 -7.60
C HIS A 323 -3.58 -2.14 -7.74
N PHE A 324 -3.27 -1.32 -6.74
CA PHE A 324 -3.48 0.13 -6.71
C PHE A 324 -2.14 0.85 -6.63
N ASP A 325 -1.84 1.68 -7.63
CA ASP A 325 -0.64 2.54 -7.67
C ASP A 325 -1.00 3.95 -7.18
N ILE A 326 -1.12 4.09 -5.85
CA ILE A 326 -1.61 5.31 -5.21
C ILE A 326 -0.52 6.38 -5.07
N TYR A 327 -0.90 7.67 -5.07
CA TYR A 327 0.08 8.73 -4.80
C TYR A 327 0.36 8.92 -3.30
N GLY A 328 -0.67 8.69 -2.45
CA GLY A 328 -0.58 8.79 -0.99
C GLY A 328 -0.32 10.20 -0.46
N TRP A 329 -0.49 11.25 -1.28
CA TRP A 329 -0.17 12.61 -0.88
C TRP A 329 -1.08 13.66 -1.53
N ASN A 330 -1.59 14.58 -0.73
CA ASN A 330 -2.28 15.76 -1.19
C ASN A 330 -1.31 16.95 -1.33
N PRO A 331 -1.04 17.46 -2.55
CA PRO A 331 -0.05 18.52 -2.76
C PRO A 331 -0.51 19.90 -2.26
N THR A 332 -1.83 20.13 -2.22
CA THR A 332 -2.43 21.45 -1.95
C THR A 332 -3.52 21.31 -0.89
N ALA A 333 -3.46 22.16 0.15
CA ALA A 333 -4.49 22.15 1.17
C ALA A 333 -5.86 22.57 0.59
N ALA A 334 -6.90 21.82 0.95
CA ALA A 334 -8.29 22.05 0.61
C ALA A 334 -9.18 21.69 1.81
N PRO A 335 -10.47 22.08 1.83
CA PRO A 335 -11.39 21.68 2.89
C PRO A 335 -11.39 20.16 3.11
N ALA A 336 -11.25 19.71 4.36
CA ALA A 336 -11.14 18.31 4.78
C ALA A 336 -9.95 17.51 4.20
N ARG A 337 -9.07 18.17 3.45
CA ARG A 337 -7.91 17.59 2.76
C ARG A 337 -6.72 18.51 2.97
N PRO A 338 -6.07 18.49 4.14
CA PRO A 338 -4.85 19.27 4.34
C PRO A 338 -3.73 18.78 3.42
N LYS A 339 -2.72 19.63 3.21
CA LYS A 339 -1.50 19.23 2.51
C LYS A 339 -0.76 18.17 3.34
N GLY A 340 -0.38 17.05 2.74
CA GLY A 340 0.26 15.95 3.47
C GLY A 340 -0.20 14.58 2.98
N GLY A 341 -0.04 13.56 3.82
CA GLY A 341 -0.60 12.23 3.59
C GLY A 341 -2.11 12.25 3.36
N VAL A 342 -2.59 11.28 2.60
CA VAL A 342 -4.02 11.07 2.31
C VAL A 342 -4.27 9.59 2.00
N GLY A 343 -5.38 9.04 2.49
CA GLY A 343 -5.85 7.73 2.07
C GLY A 343 -6.54 7.82 0.72
N MET A 344 -6.09 7.01 -0.24
CA MET A 344 -6.67 6.94 -1.58
C MET A 344 -7.26 5.55 -1.81
N ALA A 345 -8.46 5.48 -2.40
CA ALA A 345 -9.18 4.25 -2.72
C ALA A 345 -9.63 3.38 -1.52
N ALA A 346 -9.09 3.55 -0.31
CA ALA A 346 -9.47 2.75 0.86
C ALA A 346 -10.98 2.78 1.14
N ARG A 347 -11.62 3.94 1.02
CA ARG A 347 -13.07 4.06 1.26
C ARG A 347 -13.87 3.39 0.16
N ALA A 348 -13.42 3.51 -1.10
CA ALA A 348 -14.04 2.83 -2.23
C ALA A 348 -13.94 1.30 -2.11
N ILE A 349 -12.75 0.79 -1.74
CA ILE A 349 -12.52 -0.64 -1.51
C ILE A 349 -13.45 -1.12 -0.39
N PHE A 350 -13.46 -0.43 0.74
CA PHE A 350 -14.28 -0.77 1.89
C PHE A 350 -15.79 -0.82 1.58
N ASP A 351 -16.29 0.15 0.80
CA ASP A 351 -17.69 0.16 0.33
C ASP A 351 -18.00 -0.94 -0.70
N ALA A 352 -17.00 -1.39 -1.47
CA ALA A 352 -17.17 -2.45 -2.46
C ALA A 352 -17.18 -3.86 -1.85
N LEU A 353 -16.51 -4.09 -0.70
CA LEU A 353 -16.31 -5.43 -0.12
C LEU A 353 -17.59 -6.27 -0.03
N PRO A 354 -18.74 -5.77 0.50
CA PRO A 354 -19.93 -6.59 0.61
C PRO A 354 -20.48 -7.09 -0.73
N LYS A 355 -20.22 -6.36 -1.83
CA LYS A 355 -20.63 -6.76 -3.18
C LYS A 355 -19.61 -7.69 -3.85
N VAL A 356 -18.32 -7.47 -3.58
CA VAL A 356 -17.23 -8.27 -4.16
C VAL A 356 -17.20 -9.67 -3.54
N LEU A 357 -17.55 -9.79 -2.26
CA LEU A 357 -17.48 -11.03 -1.50
C LEU A 357 -18.84 -11.76 -1.39
N ALA A 358 -19.85 -11.33 -2.16
CA ALA A 358 -21.23 -11.83 -2.11
C ALA A 358 -21.44 -13.14 -2.86
#